data_AF-A0A1X7TNM4-F1
#
_entry.id   AF-A0A1X7TNM4-F1
#
_cell.length_a   1.000
_cell.length_b   1.000
_cell.length_c   1.000
_cell.angle_alpha   90.00
_cell.angle_beta   90.00
_cell.angle_gamma   90.00
#
_symmetry.space_group_name_H-M   'P 1'
#
loop_
_entity.id
_entity.type
_entity.pdbx_description
1 polymer ?
#
loop_
_entity_poly.entity_id
_entity_poly.type
_entity_poly.pdbx_seq_one_letter_code
_entity_poly.pdbx_strand_id
1 'polypeptide(L)'
;MTKNNNKVYLNVCFSYASRYEITDTIQSLVDGSHDGTILPTDISEELMERCLYTGTCTPPDLVIRTSGEVRLSDFLIWQSSYSCLCFQDVLWPEFSVWNLFSSILTYQQNYNNIKVAREYMYIERKDKQYKSDRDCALVQYYKERGGGGGEGELSEAVLEELISHYAAERKKRIQLFVQSLIKKRNNYLETVTEQ
;
A
#
# COMPACT_ATOMS: atom_id res chain seq x y z
N MET A 1 17.33 6.28 -18.94
CA MET A 1 18.37 7.23 -18.45
C MET A 1 18.30 7.50 -16.94
N THR A 2 17.13 7.68 -16.32
CA THR A 2 17.01 8.11 -14.90
C THR A 2 16.74 7.00 -13.88
N LYS A 3 16.61 5.73 -14.30
CA LYS A 3 16.16 4.61 -13.44
C LYS A 3 17.00 4.33 -12.19
N ASN A 4 18.30 4.67 -12.22
CA ASN A 4 19.24 4.42 -11.13
C ASN A 4 19.48 5.66 -10.24
N ASN A 5 18.75 6.75 -10.46
CA ASN A 5 18.89 7.97 -9.66
C ASN A 5 18.21 7.78 -8.30
N ASN A 6 18.81 8.32 -7.24
CA ASN A 6 18.32 8.14 -5.86
C ASN A 6 18.23 9.44 -5.04
N LYS A 7 18.51 10.61 -5.65
CA LYS A 7 18.50 11.90 -4.95
C LYS A 7 17.13 12.56 -4.92
N VAL A 8 16.43 12.51 -6.05
CA VAL A 8 15.11 13.12 -6.25
C VAL A 8 14.30 12.20 -7.14
N TYR A 9 13.04 12.01 -6.77
CA TYR A 9 12.06 11.24 -7.53
C TYR A 9 10.98 12.18 -8.05
N LEU A 10 10.67 12.09 -9.34
CA LEU A 10 9.56 12.80 -9.98
C LEU A 10 8.65 11.76 -10.63
N ASN A 11 7.43 11.67 -10.12
CA ASN A 11 6.41 10.78 -10.66
C ASN A 11 5.45 11.61 -11.53
N VAL A 12 5.49 11.37 -12.85
CA VAL A 12 4.55 12.00 -13.78
C VAL A 12 3.37 11.06 -13.98
N CYS A 13 2.20 11.41 -13.45
CA CYS A 13 0.97 10.64 -13.62
C CYS A 13 0.34 10.97 -14.98
N PHE A 14 0.70 10.19 -16.01
CA PHE A 14 0.22 10.39 -17.38
C PHE A 14 -0.78 9.29 -17.76
N SER A 15 -1.93 9.70 -18.33
CA SER A 15 -3.06 8.78 -18.56
C SER A 15 -3.46 7.99 -17.29
N TYR A 16 -3.40 8.68 -16.14
CA TYR A 16 -3.60 8.10 -14.83
C TYR A 16 -5.00 8.42 -14.28
N ALA A 17 -5.61 7.45 -13.61
CA ALA A 17 -6.79 7.62 -12.76
C ALA A 17 -6.69 6.65 -11.58
N SER A 18 -6.99 7.11 -10.37
CA SER A 18 -6.83 6.33 -9.15
C SER A 18 -7.74 5.11 -9.12
N ARG A 19 -8.98 5.23 -9.61
CA ARG A 19 -9.89 4.07 -9.77
C ARG A 19 -9.33 3.01 -10.72
N TYR A 20 -8.65 3.42 -11.79
CA TYR A 20 -8.02 2.48 -12.71
C TYR A 20 -6.83 1.77 -12.04
N GLU A 21 -5.96 2.52 -11.36
CA GLU A 21 -4.84 1.96 -10.59
C GLU A 21 -5.31 0.94 -9.55
N ILE A 22 -6.37 1.25 -8.80
CA ILE A 22 -6.96 0.34 -7.80
C ILE A 22 -7.50 -0.92 -8.46
N THR A 23 -8.21 -0.78 -9.59
CA THR A 23 -8.79 -1.93 -10.30
C THR A 23 -7.71 -2.85 -10.86
N ASP A 24 -6.67 -2.28 -11.48
CA ASP A 24 -5.52 -3.01 -12.00
C ASP A 24 -4.71 -3.72 -10.89
N THR A 25 -4.59 -3.07 -9.73
CA THR A 25 -3.98 -3.66 -8.54
C THR A 25 -4.77 -4.85 -8.03
N ILE A 26 -6.10 -4.74 -7.93
CA ILE A 26 -6.98 -5.84 -7.53
C ILE A 26 -6.86 -7.00 -8.53
N GLN A 27 -6.86 -6.73 -9.84
CA GLN A 27 -6.68 -7.76 -10.86
C GLN A 27 -5.35 -8.51 -10.67
N SER A 28 -4.26 -7.77 -10.44
CA SER A 28 -2.94 -8.37 -10.20
C SER A 28 -2.91 -9.28 -8.96
N LEU A 29 -3.65 -8.91 -7.91
CA LEU A 29 -3.77 -9.73 -6.69
C LEU A 29 -4.61 -10.98 -6.90
N VAL A 30 -5.72 -10.86 -7.64
CA VAL A 30 -6.56 -12.00 -8.01
C VAL A 30 -5.76 -12.99 -8.86
N ASP A 31 -5.02 -12.51 -9.86
CA ASP A 31 -4.14 -13.35 -10.69
C ASP A 31 -3.09 -14.04 -9.82
N GLY A 32 -2.43 -13.30 -8.92
CA GLY A 32 -1.44 -13.84 -8.00
C GLY A 32 -1.99 -14.93 -7.07
N SER A 33 -3.24 -14.75 -6.62
CA SER A 33 -3.94 -15.74 -5.79
C SER A 33 -4.37 -16.97 -6.60
N HIS A 34 -4.81 -16.79 -7.84
CA HIS A 34 -5.18 -17.87 -8.75
C HIS A 34 -3.96 -18.74 -9.10
N ASP A 35 -2.82 -18.10 -9.34
CA ASP A 35 -1.56 -18.79 -9.67
C ASP A 35 -0.87 -19.42 -8.44
N GLY A 36 -1.46 -19.28 -7.24
CA GLY A 36 -0.95 -19.84 -5.99
C GLY A 36 0.31 -19.16 -5.44
N THR A 37 0.67 -17.98 -5.97
CA THR A 37 1.83 -17.21 -5.49
C THR A 37 1.58 -16.53 -4.15
N ILE A 38 0.33 -16.15 -3.92
CA ILE A 38 -0.21 -15.67 -2.63
C ILE A 38 -1.49 -16.45 -2.31
N LEU A 39 -1.89 -16.42 -1.05
CA LEU A 39 -3.19 -16.94 -0.61
C LEU A 39 -4.23 -15.80 -0.57
N PRO A 40 -5.54 -16.09 -0.69
CA PRO A 40 -6.58 -15.08 -0.48
C PRO A 40 -6.47 -14.37 0.88
N THR A 41 -6.01 -15.09 1.91
CA THR A 41 -5.75 -14.58 3.26
C THR A 41 -4.53 -13.67 3.37
N ASP A 42 -3.68 -13.62 2.34
CA ASP A 42 -2.52 -12.73 2.28
C ASP A 42 -2.91 -11.32 1.78
N ILE A 43 -4.11 -11.16 1.20
CA ILE A 43 -4.59 -9.87 0.67
C ILE A 43 -4.95 -8.94 1.83
N SER A 44 -4.25 -7.81 1.91
CA SER A 44 -4.41 -6.79 2.94
C SER A 44 -4.20 -5.39 2.37
N GLU A 45 -4.53 -4.36 3.16
CA GLU A 45 -4.24 -2.97 2.80
C GLU A 45 -2.73 -2.74 2.54
N GLU A 46 -1.85 -3.41 3.29
CA GLU A 46 -0.40 -3.31 3.10
C GLU A 46 0.03 -3.94 1.75
N LEU A 47 -0.52 -5.10 1.40
CA LEU A 47 -0.22 -5.73 0.12
C LEU A 47 -0.76 -4.90 -1.05
N MET A 48 -1.97 -4.38 -0.93
CA MET A 48 -2.56 -3.44 -1.90
C MET A 48 -1.63 -2.26 -2.15
N GLU A 49 -1.15 -1.58 -1.09
CA GLU A 49 -0.24 -0.43 -1.20
C GLU A 49 1.03 -0.73 -1.97
N ARG A 50 1.64 -1.90 -1.72
CA ARG A 50 2.86 -2.35 -2.41
C ARG A 50 2.63 -2.67 -3.88
N CYS A 51 1.39 -2.96 -4.28
CA CYS A 51 1.03 -3.32 -5.63
C CYS A 51 0.52 -2.15 -6.48
N LEU A 52 0.17 -1.01 -5.88
CA LEU A 52 -0.12 0.24 -6.60
C LEU A 52 1.03 0.65 -7.53
N TYR A 53 0.79 1.54 -8.50
CA TYR A 53 1.84 2.08 -9.35
C TYR A 53 2.88 2.84 -8.52
N THR A 54 2.42 3.48 -7.44
CA THR A 54 3.26 4.19 -6.48
C THR A 54 3.81 3.30 -5.37
N GLY A 55 3.71 1.97 -5.44
CA GLY A 55 4.06 1.07 -4.32
C GLY A 55 5.53 1.08 -3.88
N THR A 56 6.41 1.66 -4.70
CA THR A 56 7.82 1.91 -4.36
C THR A 56 8.08 3.30 -3.77
N CYS A 57 7.05 4.14 -3.70
CA CYS A 57 7.12 5.52 -3.23
C CYS A 57 6.51 5.63 -1.82
N THR A 58 7.00 6.59 -1.05
CA THR A 58 6.30 7.02 0.16
C THR A 58 4.99 7.74 -0.23
N PRO A 59 3.88 7.52 0.49
CA PRO A 59 2.66 8.29 0.28
C PRO A 59 2.92 9.81 0.42
N PRO A 60 2.19 10.66 -0.32
CA PRO A 60 2.38 12.11 -0.23
C PRO A 60 2.03 12.64 1.16
N ASP A 61 2.84 13.56 1.69
CA ASP A 61 2.49 14.29 2.91
C ASP A 61 1.51 15.43 2.64
N LEU A 62 1.61 16.02 1.45
CA LEU A 62 0.87 17.20 1.03
C LEU A 62 0.41 17.02 -0.42
N VAL A 63 -0.88 17.22 -0.66
CA VAL A 63 -1.48 17.25 -2.00
C VAL A 63 -1.95 18.68 -2.24
N ILE A 64 -1.37 19.32 -3.25
CA ILE A 64 -1.71 20.69 -3.64
C ILE A 64 -2.53 20.63 -4.92
N ARG A 65 -3.70 21.27 -4.91
CA ARG A 65 -4.53 21.46 -6.10
C ARG A 65 -4.77 22.94 -6.33
N THR A 66 -4.43 23.39 -7.53
CA THR A 66 -4.61 24.77 -8.00
C THR A 66 -5.99 24.97 -8.63
N SER A 67 -6.26 26.18 -9.14
CA SER A 67 -7.49 26.60 -9.85
C SER A 67 -8.77 26.74 -9.01
N GLY A 68 -8.67 26.71 -7.67
CA GLY A 68 -9.81 26.93 -6.76
C GLY A 68 -10.77 25.73 -6.64
N GLU A 69 -10.43 24.61 -7.27
CA GLU A 69 -11.29 23.45 -7.32
C GLU A 69 -11.13 22.54 -6.09
N VAL A 70 -12.20 22.33 -5.33
CA VAL A 70 -12.18 21.57 -4.07
C VAL A 70 -12.60 20.11 -4.29
N ARG A 71 -11.83 19.38 -5.10
CA ARG A 71 -12.02 17.94 -5.36
C ARG A 71 -10.68 17.25 -5.65
N LEU A 72 -10.59 15.92 -5.60
CA LEU A 72 -9.37 15.20 -6.00
C LEU A 72 -9.33 14.86 -7.49
N SER A 73 -10.47 14.84 -8.18
CA SER A 73 -10.57 14.45 -9.61
C SER A 73 -9.88 13.12 -9.93
N ASP A 74 -10.14 12.09 -9.11
CA ASP A 74 -9.59 10.74 -9.32
C ASP A 74 -8.06 10.67 -9.27
N PHE A 75 -7.44 11.54 -8.47
CA PHE A 75 -5.99 11.60 -8.28
C PHE A 75 -5.56 11.05 -6.92
N LEU A 76 -4.72 10.02 -6.90
CA LEU A 76 -4.07 9.45 -5.71
C LEU A 76 -5.02 9.22 -4.52
N ILE A 77 -6.23 8.69 -4.74
CA ILE A 77 -7.26 8.57 -3.69
C ILE A 77 -6.78 7.69 -2.55
N TRP A 78 -6.14 6.55 -2.86
CA TRP A 78 -5.61 5.65 -1.84
C TRP A 78 -4.46 6.31 -1.06
N GLN A 79 -3.48 6.83 -1.80
CA GLN A 79 -2.24 7.37 -1.27
C GLN A 79 -2.46 8.66 -0.46
N SER A 80 -3.51 9.43 -0.78
CA SER A 80 -3.79 10.73 -0.15
C SER A 80 -4.70 10.69 1.08
N SER A 81 -5.15 9.50 1.49
CA SER A 81 -6.10 9.29 2.59
C SER A 81 -5.69 9.95 3.92
N TYR A 82 -4.39 10.02 4.21
CA TYR A 82 -3.81 10.68 5.38
C TYR A 82 -2.79 11.77 4.98
N SER A 83 -3.03 12.45 3.87
CA SER A 83 -2.25 13.61 3.45
C SER A 83 -2.92 14.92 3.88
N CYS A 84 -2.13 15.98 4.00
CA CYS A 84 -2.67 17.33 4.04
C CYS A 84 -3.18 17.69 2.64
N LEU A 85 -4.46 18.07 2.53
CA LEU A 85 -5.04 18.56 1.27
C LEU A 85 -5.01 20.10 1.28
N CYS A 86 -4.38 20.69 0.27
CA CYS A 86 -4.30 22.13 0.10
C CYS A 86 -4.90 22.53 -1.25
N PHE A 87 -6.01 23.27 -1.21
CA PHE A 87 -6.66 23.81 -2.39
C PHE A 87 -6.31 25.30 -2.50
N GLN A 88 -5.82 25.73 -3.65
CA GLN A 88 -5.42 27.10 -3.92
C GLN A 88 -6.11 27.64 -5.16
N ASP A 89 -6.53 28.91 -5.08
CA ASP A 89 -7.25 29.58 -6.17
C ASP A 89 -6.36 29.94 -7.36
N VAL A 90 -5.04 30.04 -7.14
CA VAL A 90 -4.06 30.37 -8.19
C VAL A 90 -4.10 29.37 -9.34
N LEU A 91 -3.97 29.83 -10.59
CA LEU A 91 -3.87 28.95 -11.75
C LEU A 91 -2.49 28.25 -11.78
N TRP A 92 -2.41 27.03 -12.33
CA TRP A 92 -1.15 26.28 -12.38
C TRP A 92 0.02 27.05 -13.03
N PRO A 93 -0.15 27.74 -14.19
CA PRO A 93 0.94 28.52 -14.78
C PRO A 93 1.42 29.71 -13.93
N GLU A 94 0.60 30.16 -12.98
CA GLU A 94 0.87 31.29 -12.09
C GLU A 94 1.39 30.84 -10.70
N PHE A 95 1.47 29.53 -10.47
CA PHE A 95 1.88 28.97 -9.19
C PHE A 95 3.35 29.32 -8.87
N SER A 96 3.56 30.03 -7.75
CA SER A 96 4.87 30.52 -7.35
C SER A 96 5.46 29.75 -6.16
N VAL A 97 6.72 30.04 -5.81
CA VAL A 97 7.34 29.49 -4.60
C VAL A 97 6.58 29.90 -3.32
N TRP A 98 5.94 31.08 -3.31
CA TRP A 98 5.17 31.55 -2.16
C TRP A 98 3.90 30.73 -1.95
N ASN A 99 3.29 30.27 -3.03
CA ASN A 99 2.15 29.35 -3.00
C ASN A 99 2.55 27.99 -2.39
N LEU A 100 3.73 27.48 -2.77
CA LEU A 100 4.31 26.28 -2.18
C LEU A 100 4.59 26.47 -0.68
N PHE A 101 5.23 27.57 -0.29
CA PHE A 101 5.49 27.87 1.13
C PHE A 101 4.21 27.95 1.96
N SER A 102 3.18 28.61 1.44
CA SER A 102 1.86 28.67 2.09
C SER A 102 1.29 27.26 2.30
N SER A 103 1.39 26.39 1.29
CA SER A 103 0.91 25.00 1.40
C SER A 103 1.72 24.18 2.43
N ILE A 104 3.03 24.40 2.51
CA ILE A 104 3.90 23.77 3.53
C ILE A 104 3.52 24.24 4.94
N LEU A 105 3.22 25.54 5.11
CA LEU A 105 2.75 26.06 6.41
C LEU A 105 1.42 25.41 6.82
N THR A 106 0.48 25.22 5.88
CA THR A 106 -0.76 24.48 6.15
C THR A 106 -0.49 23.05 6.59
N TYR A 107 0.45 22.36 5.92
CA TYR A 107 0.89 21.03 6.35
C TYR A 107 1.46 21.04 7.78
N GLN A 108 2.37 21.97 8.08
CA GLN A 108 2.99 22.09 9.41
C GLN A 108 1.97 22.35 10.52
N GLN A 109 0.96 23.19 10.25
CA GLN A 109 -0.13 23.46 11.18
C GLN A 109 -0.98 22.20 11.48
N ASN A 110 -1.15 21.32 10.49
CA ASN A 110 -1.94 20.10 10.62
C ASN A 110 -1.10 18.86 10.99
N TYR A 111 0.23 18.98 11.05
CA TYR A 111 1.15 17.85 11.17
C TYR A 111 0.83 16.95 12.37
N ASN A 112 0.55 17.53 13.54
CA ASN A 112 0.26 16.74 14.73
C ASN A 112 -1.01 15.89 14.58
N ASN A 113 -2.08 16.46 13.99
CA ASN A 113 -3.33 15.73 13.75
C ASN A 113 -3.12 14.60 12.74
N ILE A 114 -2.40 14.88 11.64
CA ILE A 114 -2.07 13.89 10.62
C ILE A 114 -1.22 12.77 11.21
N LYS A 115 -0.20 13.10 11.99
CA LYS A 115 0.67 12.14 12.67
C LYS A 115 -0.13 11.20 13.57
N VAL A 116 -1.01 11.74 14.40
CA VAL A 116 -1.86 10.96 15.30
C VAL A 116 -2.78 10.03 14.49
N ALA A 117 -3.42 10.54 13.44
CA ALA A 117 -4.29 9.74 12.59
C ALA A 117 -3.54 8.59 11.89
N ARG A 118 -2.32 8.85 11.39
CA ARG A 118 -1.45 7.83 10.80
C ARG A 118 -1.03 6.76 11.82
N GLU A 119 -0.75 7.17 13.05
CA GLU A 119 -0.36 6.22 14.11
C GLU A 119 -1.52 5.30 14.48
N TYR A 120 -2.74 5.84 14.64
CA TYR A 120 -3.94 5.03 14.87
C TYR A 120 -4.18 4.04 13.73
N MET A 121 -4.07 4.48 12.48
CA MET A 121 -4.19 3.62 11.31
C MET A 121 -3.15 2.49 11.32
N TYR A 122 -1.89 2.79 11.66
CA TYR A 122 -0.83 1.78 11.76
C TYR A 122 -1.13 0.73 12.84
N ILE A 123 -1.57 1.17 14.02
CA ILE A 123 -1.93 0.28 15.13
C ILE A 123 -3.10 -0.63 14.72
N GLU A 124 -4.16 -0.06 14.13
CA GLU A 124 -5.33 -0.82 13.69
C GLU A 124 -4.96 -1.86 12.63
N ARG A 125 -4.14 -1.49 11.65
CA ARG A 125 -3.65 -2.44 10.63
C ARG A 125 -2.85 -3.59 11.23
N LYS A 126 -1.96 -3.29 12.18
CA LYS A 126 -1.15 -4.31 12.86
C LYS A 126 -2.02 -5.30 13.64
N ASP A 127 -3.04 -4.79 14.34
CA ASP A 127 -4.00 -5.62 15.09
C ASP A 127 -4.83 -6.52 14.14
N LYS A 128 -5.37 -5.96 13.05
CA LYS A 128 -6.08 -6.74 12.00
C LYS A 128 -5.19 -7.82 11.40
N GLN A 129 -3.94 -7.50 11.10
CA GLN A 129 -3.00 -8.46 10.53
C GLN A 129 -2.66 -9.57 11.53
N TYR A 130 -2.40 -9.24 12.80
CA TYR A 130 -2.14 -10.24 13.84
C TYR A 130 -3.33 -11.19 14.04
N LYS A 131 -4.56 -10.67 14.05
CA LYS A 131 -5.78 -11.48 14.13
C LYS A 131 -5.91 -12.43 12.93
N SER A 132 -5.69 -11.92 11.71
CA SER A 132 -5.68 -12.74 10.49
C SER A 132 -4.64 -13.88 10.57
N ASP A 133 -3.43 -13.56 11.04
CA ASP A 133 -2.34 -14.52 11.18
C ASP A 133 -2.67 -15.61 12.19
N ARG A 134 -3.26 -15.23 13.32
CA ARG A 134 -3.74 -16.15 14.35
C ARG A 134 -4.80 -17.09 13.81
N ASP A 135 -5.80 -16.58 13.12
CA ASP A 135 -6.88 -17.41 12.57
C ASP A 135 -6.35 -18.40 11.54
N CYS A 136 -5.46 -17.94 10.64
CA CYS A 136 -4.85 -18.81 9.64
C CYS A 136 -3.91 -19.86 10.24
N ALA A 137 -3.10 -19.49 11.24
CA ALA A 137 -2.21 -20.41 11.93
C ALA A 137 -3.00 -21.53 12.64
N LEU A 138 -4.11 -21.18 13.30
CA LEU A 138 -5.00 -22.15 13.93
C LEU A 138 -5.65 -23.08 12.90
N VAL A 139 -6.18 -22.53 11.80
CA VAL A 139 -6.77 -23.34 10.72
C VAL A 139 -5.75 -24.33 10.14
N GLN A 140 -4.52 -23.89 9.90
CA GLN A 140 -3.45 -24.76 9.40
C GLN A 140 -3.13 -25.87 10.41
N TYR A 141 -2.94 -25.52 11.68
CA TYR A 141 -2.63 -26.46 12.75
C TYR A 141 -3.69 -27.57 12.92
N TYR A 142 -4.98 -27.20 12.96
CA TYR A 142 -6.05 -28.19 13.11
C TYR A 142 -6.27 -29.05 11.86
N LYS A 143 -6.02 -28.49 10.67
CA LYS A 143 -6.07 -29.23 9.41
C LYS A 143 -5.00 -30.32 9.36
N GLU A 144 -3.78 -30.03 9.81
CA GLU A 144 -2.66 -30.98 9.87
C GLU A 144 -2.90 -32.13 10.87
N ARG A 145 -3.71 -31.91 11.92
CA ARG A 145 -4.06 -32.92 12.92
C ARG A 145 -5.32 -33.74 12.62
N GLY A 146 -5.87 -33.61 11.41
CA GLY A 146 -6.96 -34.48 10.94
C GLY A 146 -8.37 -34.07 11.39
N GLY A 147 -8.61 -32.79 11.71
CA GLY A 147 -9.97 -32.24 11.92
C GLY A 147 -10.76 -32.83 13.10
N GLY A 148 -10.12 -33.61 13.97
CA GLY A 148 -10.73 -34.23 15.15
C GLY A 148 -10.51 -33.39 16.39
N GLY A 149 -11.61 -32.99 17.04
CA GLY A 149 -11.62 -32.22 18.28
C GLY A 149 -10.89 -32.92 19.43
N GLY A 150 -9.62 -32.59 19.61
CA GLY A 150 -8.98 -32.64 20.91
C GLY A 150 -9.15 -31.28 21.57
N GLU A 151 -10.09 -31.18 22.52
CA GLU A 151 -10.36 -30.02 23.38
C GLU A 151 -9.21 -29.76 24.38
N GLY A 152 -7.99 -29.62 23.87
CA GLY A 152 -6.86 -29.12 24.65
C GLY A 152 -6.60 -27.68 24.26
N GLU A 153 -6.77 -26.74 25.20
CA GLU A 153 -6.31 -25.37 25.00
C GLU A 153 -4.82 -25.38 24.65
N LEU A 154 -4.49 -24.79 23.50
CA LEU A 154 -3.10 -24.51 23.13
C LEU A 154 -2.48 -23.63 24.21
N SER A 155 -1.29 -23.98 24.68
CA SER A 155 -0.56 -23.05 25.56
C SER A 155 -0.23 -21.78 24.79
N GLU A 156 -0.22 -20.65 25.50
CA GLU A 156 0.03 -19.33 24.92
C GLU A 156 1.36 -19.27 24.15
N ALA A 157 2.41 -19.92 24.69
CA ALA A 157 3.72 -20.01 24.03
C ALA A 157 3.67 -20.76 22.68
N VAL A 158 2.91 -21.86 22.59
CA VAL A 158 2.78 -22.62 21.34
C VAL A 158 1.94 -21.83 20.33
N LEU A 159 0.89 -21.16 20.78
CA LEU A 159 0.07 -20.31 19.90
C LEU A 159 0.91 -19.17 19.29
N GLU A 160 1.70 -18.48 20.09
CA GLU A 160 2.59 -17.40 19.60
C GLU A 160 3.65 -17.91 18.62
N GLU A 161 4.20 -19.10 18.84
CA GLU A 161 5.13 -19.73 17.88
C GLU A 161 4.45 -20.02 16.53
N LEU A 162 3.22 -20.57 16.55
CA LEU A 162 2.43 -20.84 15.35
C LEU A 162 2.10 -19.55 14.58
N ILE A 163 1.70 -18.49 15.29
CA ILE A 163 1.42 -17.17 14.70
C ILE A 163 2.67 -16.61 14.05
N SER A 164 3.80 -16.63 14.77
CA SER A 164 5.08 -16.12 14.27
C SER A 164 5.55 -16.88 13.02
N HIS A 165 5.44 -18.21 13.04
CA HIS A 165 5.76 -19.06 11.90
C HIS A 165 4.89 -18.74 10.68
N TYR A 166 3.56 -18.69 10.86
CA TYR A 166 2.64 -18.35 9.78
C TYR A 166 2.94 -16.95 9.22
N ALA A 167 3.22 -15.99 10.10
CA ALA A 167 3.53 -14.63 9.70
C ALA A 167 4.84 -14.51 8.89
N ALA A 168 5.85 -15.32 9.21
CA ALA A 168 7.08 -15.39 8.42
C ALA A 168 6.81 -15.95 7.02
N GLU A 169 6.03 -17.03 6.91
CA GLU A 169 5.67 -17.62 5.61
C GLU A 169 4.80 -16.68 4.76
N ARG A 170 3.82 -15.98 5.37
CA ARG A 170 3.03 -14.94 4.69
C ARG A 170 3.94 -13.86 4.10
N LYS A 171 4.84 -13.30 4.93
CA LYS A 171 5.79 -12.26 4.49
C LYS A 171 6.64 -12.73 3.31
N LYS A 172 7.08 -14.00 3.34
CA LYS A 172 7.86 -14.62 2.26
C LYS A 172 7.05 -14.73 0.97
N ARG A 173 5.80 -15.23 1.02
CA ARG A 173 4.90 -15.29 -0.15
C ARG A 173 4.66 -13.90 -0.75
N ILE A 174 4.29 -12.94 0.09
CA ILE A 174 4.08 -11.54 -0.31
C ILE A 174 5.34 -10.96 -0.97
N GLN A 175 6.52 -11.17 -0.38
CA GLN A 175 7.77 -10.64 -0.92
C GLN A 175 8.07 -11.19 -2.32
N LEU A 176 7.92 -12.50 -2.51
CA LEU A 176 8.14 -13.16 -3.79
C LEU A 176 7.14 -12.66 -4.85
N PHE A 177 5.87 -12.53 -4.47
CA PHE A 177 4.83 -12.01 -5.36
C PHE A 177 5.11 -10.57 -5.80
N VAL A 178 5.40 -9.66 -4.86
CA VAL A 178 5.70 -8.25 -5.18
C VAL A 178 6.94 -8.14 -6.08
N GLN A 179 7.97 -8.95 -5.83
CA GLN A 179 9.15 -8.99 -6.71
C GLN A 179 8.80 -9.49 -8.12
N SER A 180 7.97 -10.52 -8.23
CA SER A 180 7.48 -11.03 -9.52
C SER A 180 6.68 -9.96 -10.28
N LEU A 181 5.79 -9.24 -9.59
CA LEU A 181 4.99 -8.16 -10.16
C LEU A 181 5.87 -7.01 -10.69
N ILE A 182 6.85 -6.56 -9.89
CA ILE A 182 7.79 -5.51 -10.30
C ILE A 182 8.59 -5.98 -11.52
N LYS A 183 9.05 -7.24 -11.54
CA LYS A 183 9.76 -7.82 -12.68
C LYS A 183 8.88 -7.83 -13.94
N LYS A 184 7.62 -8.24 -13.84
CA LYS A 184 6.65 -8.22 -14.96
C LYS A 184 6.48 -6.81 -15.53
N ARG A 185 6.36 -5.80 -14.66
CA ARG A 185 6.25 -4.38 -15.06
C ARG A 185 7.53 -3.88 -15.77
N ASN A 186 8.70 -4.19 -15.24
CA ASN A 186 9.97 -3.81 -15.85
C ASN A 186 10.15 -4.45 -17.23
N ASN A 187 9.84 -5.74 -17.37
CA ASN A 187 9.91 -6.43 -18.65
C ASN A 187 8.98 -5.79 -19.68
N TYR A 188 7.76 -5.40 -19.29
CA TYR A 188 6.84 -4.70 -20.18
C TYR A 188 7.42 -3.35 -20.66
N LEU A 189 8.01 -2.58 -19.75
CA LEU A 189 8.67 -1.31 -20.12
C LEU A 189 9.80 -1.54 -21.13
N GLU A 190 10.64 -2.55 -20.91
CA GLU A 190 11.72 -2.91 -21.84
C GLU A 190 11.16 -3.21 -23.24
N THR A 191 10.10 -4.03 -23.34
CA THR A 191 9.48 -4.37 -24.63
C THR A 191 8.91 -3.18 -25.39
N VAL A 192 8.41 -2.15 -24.71
CA VAL A 192 7.87 -0.95 -25.36
C VAL A 192 8.99 0.03 -25.77
N THR A 193 10.12 0.01 -25.08
CA THR A 193 11.26 0.91 -25.37
C THR A 193 12.25 0.38 -26.41
N GLU A 194 12.20 -0.92 -26.73
CA GLU A 194 13.03 -1.55 -27.77
C GLU A 194 12.42 -1.47 -29.18
N GLN A 195 11.21 -0.90 -29.32
CA GLN A 195 10.55 -0.60 -30.60
C GLN A 195 10.94 0.80 -31.10
#